data_AF-A0ABD0LLL1-F1
#
_entry.id   AF-A0ABD0LLL1-F1
#
_cell.length_a   1.000
_cell.length_b   1.000
_cell.length_c   1.000
_cell.angle_alpha   90.00
_cell.angle_beta   90.00
_cell.angle_gamma   90.00
#
_symmetry.space_group_name_H-M   'P 1'
#
loop_
_entity.id
_entity.type
_entity.pdbx_description
1 polymer ?
#
loop_
_entity_poly.entity_id
_entity_poly.type
_entity_poly.pdbx_seq_one_letter_code
_entity_poly.pdbx_strand_id
1 'polypeptide(L)'
;MTDGWGKRATSRIDRTQFGKDELLKSLGQQFNLDFSSYDQWQRKKPSRPPPPPKPKEQPLSFLVSRPIQSADTKKAVSYREKKQAVKLQEEEKRRWERITILELRIQTRSKTLQQYKRRIKELLEENIKLKSEIETDETDTHGGGGIAQLNANFSKELEEAQAELEITRSRVDKDLKVLEKQVADVDARLKARQDELRVLNSYKDKEYPVKAMMITNLMKEIESVKNSNQEDTEELEHIINTEIGKYEKERIRVTNDITRNVTEEAVGLMHPSLKDMALQNMVMKKEIEFHKKEQVALREANHALESEVDKMLRDPKTNIRLQMFPEFFPNRTKCTPDMDVVLDIPTQQWLPI
;
A
#
# COMPACT_ATOMS: atom_id res chain seq x y z
N MET A 1 1.57 36.36 -53.32
CA MET A 1 1.98 36.52 -51.92
C MET A 1 0.69 36.69 -51.12
N THR A 2 0.04 35.61 -50.65
CA THR A 2 0.37 34.68 -49.53
C THR A 2 -0.21 35.14 -48.19
N ASP A 3 -0.73 34.16 -47.43
CA ASP A 3 -1.05 34.20 -45.99
C ASP A 3 -2.24 35.03 -45.44
N GLY A 4 -3.45 34.59 -45.83
CA GLY A 4 -4.25 33.77 -44.92
C GLY A 4 -4.61 34.34 -43.52
N TRP A 5 -5.48 35.35 -43.47
CA TRP A 5 -6.05 35.88 -42.22
C TRP A 5 -6.75 34.84 -41.32
N GLY A 6 -7.34 33.79 -41.90
CA GLY A 6 -8.12 32.77 -41.18
C GLY A 6 -7.38 32.03 -40.05
N LYS A 7 -6.04 32.03 -40.05
CA LYS A 7 -5.23 31.39 -38.99
C LYS A 7 -4.95 32.27 -37.76
N ARG A 8 -5.32 33.56 -37.78
CA ARG A 8 -5.07 34.50 -36.65
C ARG A 8 -6.29 34.77 -35.77
N ALA A 9 -7.49 34.36 -36.18
CA ALA A 9 -8.71 34.49 -35.38
C ALA A 9 -8.95 33.27 -34.45
N THR A 10 -8.53 32.08 -34.87
CA THR A 10 -8.81 30.81 -34.17
C THR A 10 -7.95 30.54 -32.93
N SER A 11 -6.95 31.38 -32.65
CA SER A 11 -6.01 31.24 -31.52
C SER A 11 -6.33 32.11 -30.30
N ARG A 12 -7.47 32.84 -30.31
CA ARG A 12 -7.92 33.71 -29.20
C ARG A 12 -9.10 33.20 -28.39
N ILE A 13 -9.66 32.04 -28.75
CA ILE A 13 -10.68 31.36 -27.94
C ILE A 13 -10.04 30.08 -27.40
N ASP A 14 -9.84 30.05 -26.08
CA ASP A 14 -9.34 28.87 -25.37
C ASP A 14 -10.43 27.79 -25.34
N ARG A 15 -10.31 26.85 -26.29
CA ARG A 15 -11.27 25.75 -26.48
C ARG A 15 -11.30 24.75 -25.32
N THR A 16 -10.39 24.84 -24.34
CA THR A 16 -10.44 23.98 -23.15
C THR A 16 -11.52 24.40 -22.15
N GLN A 17 -11.98 25.66 -22.21
CA GLN A 17 -12.94 26.23 -21.24
C GLN A 17 -14.31 25.55 -21.33
N PHE A 18 -14.78 25.24 -22.54
CA PHE A 18 -16.03 24.51 -22.76
C PHE A 18 -15.94 23.00 -22.46
N GLY A 19 -14.73 22.44 -22.32
CA GLY A 19 -14.52 21.02 -22.01
C GLY A 19 -14.78 20.66 -20.55
N LYS A 20 -14.94 21.65 -19.67
CA LYS A 20 -15.21 21.49 -18.22
C LYS A 20 -16.65 21.81 -17.83
N ASP A 21 -17.47 22.28 -18.77
CA ASP A 21 -18.83 22.75 -18.48
C ASP A 21 -19.79 21.55 -18.28
N GLU A 22 -20.12 21.26 -17.03
CA GLU A 22 -20.94 20.09 -16.65
C GLU A 22 -22.37 20.20 -17.16
N LEU A 23 -22.89 21.43 -17.32
CA LEU A 23 -24.21 21.68 -17.90
C LEU A 23 -24.30 21.19 -19.34
N LEU A 24 -23.30 21.50 -20.17
CA LEU A 24 -23.26 21.04 -21.57
C LEU A 24 -23.03 19.53 -21.68
N LYS A 25 -22.30 18.90 -20.76
CA LYS A 25 -22.19 17.44 -20.68
C LYS A 25 -23.51 16.78 -20.30
N SER A 26 -24.26 17.36 -19.36
CA SER A 26 -25.57 16.85 -18.96
C SER A 26 -26.58 16.91 -20.10
N LEU A 27 -26.65 18.02 -20.86
CA LEU A 27 -27.49 18.10 -22.06
C LEU A 27 -27.03 17.12 -23.16
N GLY A 28 -25.72 16.99 -23.39
CA GLY A 28 -25.19 16.03 -24.36
C GLY A 28 -25.63 14.58 -24.07
N GLN A 29 -25.60 14.18 -22.80
CA GLN A 29 -26.08 12.87 -22.34
C GLN A 29 -27.61 12.74 -22.36
N GLN A 30 -28.38 13.82 -22.13
CA GLN A 30 -29.83 13.78 -22.23
C GLN A 30 -30.34 13.67 -23.68
N PHE A 31 -29.62 14.22 -24.67
CA PHE A 31 -30.10 14.33 -26.05
C PHE A 31 -29.42 13.40 -27.06
N ASN A 32 -28.34 12.68 -26.71
CA ASN A 32 -27.68 11.68 -27.56
C ASN A 32 -27.32 12.20 -28.98
N LEU A 33 -26.91 13.47 -29.07
CA LEU A 33 -26.52 14.13 -30.31
C LEU A 33 -25.07 14.63 -30.20
N ASP A 34 -24.20 14.15 -31.09
CA ASP A 34 -22.88 14.72 -31.28
C ASP A 34 -22.98 15.96 -32.18
N PHE A 35 -22.87 17.14 -31.55
CA PHE A 35 -22.91 18.44 -32.23
C PHE A 35 -21.70 18.69 -33.15
N SER A 36 -20.78 17.74 -33.29
CA SER A 36 -19.62 17.80 -34.19
C SER A 36 -19.93 17.48 -35.66
N SER A 37 -21.12 16.95 -36.00
CA SER A 37 -21.42 16.44 -37.36
C SER A 37 -22.77 16.93 -37.92
N TYR A 38 -22.75 17.98 -38.77
CA TYR A 38 -23.95 18.66 -39.27
C TYR A 38 -24.17 18.54 -40.79
N ASP A 39 -24.02 17.34 -41.37
CA ASP A 39 -24.24 17.10 -42.81
C ASP A 39 -25.13 15.87 -43.13
N GLN A 40 -25.93 15.41 -42.15
CA GLN A 40 -26.81 14.23 -42.31
C GLN A 40 -28.08 14.48 -43.16
N TRP A 41 -28.15 15.58 -43.92
CA TRP A 41 -29.38 16.08 -44.56
C TRP A 41 -29.60 15.67 -46.05
N GLN A 42 -28.93 14.61 -46.52
CA GLN A 42 -29.38 13.66 -47.58
C GLN A 42 -29.53 14.23 -49.05
N ARG A 43 -29.76 13.48 -50.17
CA ARG A 43 -30.08 12.06 -50.53
C ARG A 43 -29.25 11.56 -51.76
N LYS A 44 -29.36 10.28 -52.15
CA LYS A 44 -28.58 9.59 -53.23
C LYS A 44 -29.36 9.34 -54.55
N LYS A 45 -28.68 8.82 -55.61
CA LYS A 45 -29.05 8.87 -57.06
C LYS A 45 -29.51 7.55 -57.75
N PRO A 46 -30.12 7.64 -58.97
CA PRO A 46 -30.13 6.65 -60.07
C PRO A 46 -29.10 6.97 -61.21
N SER A 47 -29.07 6.25 -62.35
CA SER A 47 -28.11 6.51 -63.47
C SER A 47 -28.41 5.88 -64.87
N ARG A 48 -27.75 6.43 -65.92
CA ARG A 48 -27.41 5.93 -67.31
C ARG A 48 -28.45 5.93 -68.50
N PRO A 49 -27.99 5.91 -69.80
CA PRO A 49 -28.67 6.44 -71.03
C PRO A 49 -28.93 5.37 -72.15
N PRO A 50 -29.25 5.63 -73.47
CA PRO A 50 -29.48 6.84 -74.32
C PRO A 50 -30.91 6.85 -74.99
N PRO A 51 -31.30 6.95 -76.32
CA PRO A 51 -30.67 7.16 -77.67
C PRO A 51 -31.27 8.33 -78.57
N PRO A 52 -30.89 8.52 -79.88
CA PRO A 52 -31.39 9.62 -80.77
C PRO A 52 -32.06 9.22 -82.13
N PRO A 53 -32.77 10.14 -82.84
CA PRO A 53 -32.51 10.41 -84.28
C PRO A 53 -32.69 11.90 -84.75
N LYS A 54 -32.62 12.15 -86.09
CA LYS A 54 -32.77 13.46 -86.83
C LYS A 54 -33.98 13.37 -87.83
N PRO A 55 -34.27 14.24 -88.86
CA PRO A 55 -33.72 15.57 -89.31
C PRO A 55 -34.72 16.63 -89.92
N LYS A 56 -34.20 17.78 -90.44
CA LYS A 56 -34.81 18.78 -91.41
C LYS A 56 -35.96 19.71 -90.88
N GLU A 57 -36.47 20.79 -91.53
CA GLU A 57 -36.48 21.37 -92.92
C GLU A 57 -36.22 22.91 -93.04
N GLN A 58 -36.54 23.56 -94.18
CA GLN A 58 -36.35 25.00 -94.57
C GLN A 58 -37.71 25.76 -94.70
N PRO A 59 -37.76 27.11 -94.89
CA PRO A 59 -37.77 27.78 -96.23
C PRO A 59 -36.88 29.07 -96.29
N LEU A 60 -36.33 29.62 -97.40
CA LEU A 60 -36.79 30.05 -98.75
C LEU A 60 -37.38 31.48 -98.89
N SER A 61 -36.59 32.38 -99.50
CA SER A 61 -37.02 33.54 -100.35
C SER A 61 -35.77 34.10 -101.08
N PHE A 62 -35.51 33.86 -102.37
CA PHE A 62 -36.12 34.46 -103.56
C PHE A 62 -36.33 35.98 -103.52
N LEU A 63 -35.55 36.73 -104.32
CA LEU A 63 -36.07 37.54 -105.44
C LEU A 63 -34.93 37.95 -106.40
N VAL A 64 -35.30 38.39 -107.62
CA VAL A 64 -34.42 38.65 -108.78
C VAL A 64 -35.04 39.82 -109.59
N SER A 65 -34.27 40.46 -110.50
CA SER A 65 -34.73 41.45 -111.52
C SER A 65 -34.90 42.91 -111.00
N ARG A 66 -34.72 44.02 -111.77
CA ARG A 66 -34.30 44.26 -113.18
C ARG A 66 -33.84 45.76 -113.42
N PRO A 67 -33.90 46.48 -114.59
CA PRO A 67 -32.68 47.06 -115.22
C PRO A 67 -32.85 48.53 -115.80
N ILE A 68 -32.11 48.86 -116.89
CA ILE A 68 -32.30 49.99 -117.85
C ILE A 68 -31.72 51.33 -117.35
N GLN A 69 -30.84 52.04 -118.08
CA GLN A 69 -31.06 53.00 -119.21
C GLN A 69 -29.70 53.31 -119.92
N SER A 70 -29.56 53.87 -121.14
CA SER A 70 -30.47 54.14 -122.30
C SER A 70 -29.73 54.70 -123.54
N ALA A 71 -30.26 54.44 -124.76
CA ALA A 71 -30.26 55.27 -126.01
C ALA A 71 -28.93 55.72 -126.72
N ASP A 72 -28.89 55.96 -128.05
CA ASP A 72 -29.93 55.91 -129.11
C ASP A 72 -29.73 54.71 -130.08
N THR A 73 -29.06 54.72 -131.26
CA THR A 73 -28.36 55.74 -132.08
C THR A 73 -28.46 55.35 -133.58
N LYS A 74 -28.37 56.32 -134.52
CA LYS A 74 -28.72 56.18 -135.97
C LYS A 74 -27.51 56.56 -136.87
N LYS A 75 -27.38 56.22 -138.18
CA LYS A 75 -28.34 55.87 -139.27
C LYS A 75 -27.76 54.82 -140.25
N ALA A 76 -28.64 54.16 -141.04
CA ALA A 76 -28.53 53.58 -142.42
C ALA A 76 -27.19 53.01 -142.97
N VAL A 77 -27.08 51.97 -143.81
CA VAL A 77 -27.95 51.27 -144.79
C VAL A 77 -27.58 49.75 -144.81
N SER A 78 -28.50 48.81 -145.07
CA SER A 78 -28.29 47.35 -145.30
C SER A 78 -27.61 46.50 -144.18
N TYR A 79 -28.21 45.46 -143.59
CA TYR A 79 -29.57 44.91 -143.68
C TYR A 79 -29.98 43.87 -144.78
N ARG A 80 -29.06 43.00 -145.23
CA ARG A 80 -29.42 41.55 -145.40
C ARG A 80 -28.38 40.55 -144.85
N GLU A 81 -27.08 40.85 -144.92
CA GLU A 81 -26.02 39.90 -144.49
C GLU A 81 -25.55 40.09 -143.04
N LYS A 82 -25.58 41.32 -142.51
CA LYS A 82 -25.11 41.64 -141.13
C LYS A 82 -25.91 40.98 -139.98
N LYS A 83 -27.03 40.29 -140.26
CA LYS A 83 -27.93 39.72 -139.24
C LYS A 83 -27.47 38.39 -138.64
N GLN A 84 -26.54 37.68 -139.29
CA GLN A 84 -26.04 36.38 -138.82
C GLN A 84 -24.83 36.50 -137.88
N ALA A 85 -23.88 37.39 -138.18
CA ALA A 85 -22.63 37.55 -137.40
C ALA A 85 -22.88 37.92 -135.92
N VAL A 86 -23.80 38.87 -135.65
CA VAL A 86 -24.09 39.35 -134.28
C VAL A 86 -24.64 38.23 -133.39
N LYS A 87 -25.45 37.30 -133.94
CA LYS A 87 -26.00 36.18 -133.18
C LYS A 87 -24.93 35.21 -132.69
N LEU A 88 -23.97 34.86 -133.55
CA LEU A 88 -22.85 33.98 -133.19
C LEU A 88 -22.03 34.59 -132.05
N GLN A 89 -21.68 35.87 -132.17
CA GLN A 89 -20.88 36.59 -131.17
C GLN A 89 -21.59 36.71 -129.80
N GLU A 90 -22.92 36.85 -129.79
CA GLU A 90 -23.71 36.87 -128.55
C GLU A 90 -23.82 35.48 -127.90
N GLU A 91 -23.93 34.41 -128.70
CA GLU A 91 -23.90 33.04 -128.19
C GLU A 91 -22.52 32.63 -127.65
N GLU A 92 -21.43 33.04 -128.30
CA GLU A 92 -20.05 32.84 -127.83
C GLU A 92 -19.81 33.54 -126.49
N LYS A 93 -20.23 34.81 -126.34
CA LYS A 93 -20.14 35.52 -125.06
C LYS A 93 -20.87 34.78 -123.94
N ARG A 94 -22.09 34.31 -124.20
CA ARG A 94 -22.85 33.48 -123.24
C ARG A 94 -22.22 32.11 -122.99
N ARG A 95 -21.42 31.54 -123.90
CA ARG A 95 -20.63 30.32 -123.64
C ARG A 95 -19.46 30.66 -122.71
N TRP A 96 -18.73 31.73 -122.98
CA TRP A 96 -17.59 32.18 -122.19
C TRP A 96 -17.98 32.50 -120.74
N GLU A 97 -19.02 33.30 -120.52
CA GLU A 97 -19.56 33.62 -119.18
C GLU A 97 -19.93 32.36 -118.38
N ARG A 98 -20.51 31.33 -119.04
CA ARG A 98 -20.81 30.04 -118.40
C ARG A 98 -19.56 29.23 -118.07
N ILE A 99 -18.53 29.27 -118.92
CA ILE A 99 -17.24 28.62 -118.66
C ILE A 99 -16.57 29.29 -117.44
N THR A 100 -16.46 30.61 -117.39
CA THR A 100 -15.86 31.33 -116.25
C THR A 100 -16.59 31.07 -114.92
N ILE A 101 -17.93 30.99 -114.94
CA ILE A 101 -18.73 30.62 -113.76
C ILE A 101 -18.45 29.16 -113.33
N LEU A 102 -18.29 28.23 -114.28
CA LEU A 102 -17.93 26.85 -113.98
C LEU A 102 -16.50 26.73 -113.42
N GLU A 103 -15.53 27.46 -113.98
CA GLU A 103 -14.14 27.52 -113.49
C GLU A 103 -14.07 28.05 -112.05
N LEU A 104 -14.75 29.15 -111.74
CA LEU A 104 -14.87 29.67 -110.37
C LEU A 104 -15.51 28.64 -109.42
N ARG A 105 -16.52 27.89 -109.88
CA ARG A 105 -17.19 26.85 -109.10
C ARG A 105 -16.33 25.59 -108.90
N ILE A 106 -15.43 25.28 -109.85
CA ILE A 106 -14.43 24.22 -109.74
C ILE A 106 -13.31 24.66 -108.79
N GLN A 107 -12.79 25.88 -108.92
CA GLN A 107 -11.70 26.39 -108.08
C GLN A 107 -12.12 26.52 -106.61
N THR A 108 -13.34 27.01 -106.33
CA THR A 108 -13.89 27.07 -104.96
C THR A 108 -14.10 25.68 -104.37
N ARG A 109 -14.69 24.73 -105.12
CA ARG A 109 -14.82 23.33 -104.67
C ARG A 109 -13.46 22.69 -104.39
N SER A 110 -12.46 22.91 -105.26
CA SER A 110 -11.10 22.41 -105.07
C SER A 110 -10.47 22.94 -103.77
N LYS A 111 -10.58 24.26 -103.50
CA LYS A 111 -10.14 24.87 -102.24
C LYS A 111 -10.83 24.24 -101.01
N THR A 112 -12.15 24.02 -101.06
CA THR A 112 -12.85 23.37 -99.93
C THR A 112 -12.42 21.91 -99.73
N LEU A 113 -12.19 21.14 -100.81
CA LEU A 113 -11.66 19.77 -100.71
C LEU A 113 -10.24 19.75 -100.12
N GLN A 114 -9.41 20.74 -100.43
CA GLN A 114 -8.07 20.88 -99.85
C GLN A 114 -8.13 21.21 -98.35
N GLN A 115 -9.09 22.05 -97.92
CA GLN A 115 -9.36 22.32 -96.50
C GLN A 115 -9.82 21.06 -95.75
N TYR A 116 -10.78 20.30 -96.29
CA TYR A 116 -11.19 19.03 -95.70
C TYR A 116 -10.04 18.02 -95.62
N LYS A 117 -9.22 17.88 -96.67
CA LYS A 117 -8.02 17.03 -96.64
C LYS A 117 -7.00 17.45 -95.59
N ARG A 118 -6.90 18.74 -95.26
CA ARG A 118 -6.07 19.22 -94.16
C ARG A 118 -6.68 18.89 -92.80
N ARG A 119 -7.95 19.21 -92.56
CA ARG A 119 -8.60 18.94 -91.27
C ARG A 119 -8.68 17.45 -90.94
N ILE A 120 -8.78 16.57 -91.94
CA ILE A 120 -8.68 15.11 -91.77
C ILE A 120 -7.30 14.70 -91.25
N LYS A 121 -6.20 15.32 -91.71
CA LYS A 121 -4.86 15.05 -91.17
C LYS A 121 -4.72 15.57 -89.74
N GLU A 122 -5.10 16.82 -89.50
CA GLU A 122 -5.06 17.45 -88.16
C GLU A 122 -5.80 16.58 -87.13
N LEU A 123 -7.04 16.15 -87.44
CA LEU A 123 -7.83 15.27 -86.56
C LEU A 123 -7.20 13.88 -86.35
N LEU A 124 -6.47 13.35 -87.34
CA LEU A 124 -5.84 12.04 -87.25
C LEU A 124 -4.54 12.11 -86.44
N GLU A 125 -3.78 13.20 -86.57
CA GLU A 125 -2.62 13.53 -85.74
C GLU A 125 -3.04 13.82 -84.28
N GLU A 126 -4.10 14.61 -84.07
CA GLU A 126 -4.74 14.82 -82.75
C GLU A 126 -5.20 13.49 -82.12
N ASN A 127 -5.82 12.60 -82.90
CA ASN A 127 -6.31 11.31 -82.39
C ASN A 127 -5.19 10.31 -82.08
N ILE A 128 -4.12 10.26 -82.89
CA ILE A 128 -2.92 9.47 -82.58
C ILE A 128 -2.27 9.96 -81.28
N LYS A 129 -2.11 11.29 -81.11
CA LYS A 129 -1.56 11.85 -79.87
C LYS A 129 -2.40 11.45 -78.65
N LEU A 130 -3.71 11.69 -78.70
CA LEU A 130 -4.62 11.35 -77.59
C LEU A 130 -4.62 9.85 -77.28
N LYS A 131 -4.52 8.99 -78.31
CA LYS A 131 -4.37 7.54 -78.11
C LYS A 131 -3.09 7.21 -77.35
N SER A 132 -1.93 7.75 -77.77
CA SER A 132 -0.66 7.50 -77.06
C SER A 132 -0.65 8.06 -75.64
N GLU A 133 -1.32 9.19 -75.40
CA GLU A 133 -1.39 9.87 -74.10
C GLU A 133 -2.28 9.08 -73.12
N ILE A 134 -3.40 8.54 -73.59
CA ILE A 134 -4.24 7.58 -72.83
C ILE A 134 -3.49 6.27 -72.58
N GLU A 135 -2.81 5.72 -73.59
CA GLU A 135 -2.05 4.47 -73.42
C GLU A 135 -0.91 4.62 -72.42
N THR A 136 -0.22 5.78 -72.36
CA THR A 136 0.76 6.05 -71.30
C THR A 136 0.10 6.17 -69.92
N ASP A 137 -0.96 6.96 -69.77
CA ASP A 137 -1.64 7.17 -68.49
C ASP A 137 -2.25 5.88 -67.94
N GLU A 138 -2.82 5.02 -68.80
CA GLU A 138 -3.30 3.68 -68.42
C GLU A 138 -2.13 2.76 -68.03
N THR A 139 -0.98 2.80 -68.72
CA THR A 139 0.19 2.02 -68.29
C THR A 139 0.79 2.50 -66.97
N ASP A 140 0.82 3.80 -66.68
CA ASP A 140 1.33 4.32 -65.40
C ASP A 140 0.33 4.09 -64.24
N THR A 141 -0.98 4.15 -64.49
CA THR A 141 -1.98 3.93 -63.43
C THR A 141 -2.28 2.45 -63.15
N HIS A 142 -2.26 1.58 -64.17
CA HIS A 142 -2.50 0.14 -64.00
C HIS A 142 -1.23 -0.72 -63.94
N GLY A 143 -0.16 -0.32 -64.64
CA GLY A 143 1.14 -1.02 -64.65
C GLY A 143 2.22 -0.35 -63.78
N GLY A 144 2.18 0.97 -63.63
CA GLY A 144 3.18 1.81 -62.94
C GLY A 144 3.17 1.71 -61.41
N GLY A 145 3.15 0.49 -60.88
CA GLY A 145 3.42 0.18 -59.48
C GLY A 145 2.29 0.50 -58.50
N GLY A 146 1.68 1.68 -58.55
CA GLY A 146 0.85 2.25 -57.49
C GLY A 146 -0.18 1.29 -56.87
N ILE A 147 -1.11 0.75 -57.68
CA ILE A 147 -2.16 -0.16 -57.19
C ILE A 147 -1.59 -1.52 -56.75
N ALA A 148 -0.61 -2.05 -57.48
CA ALA A 148 0.02 -3.34 -57.18
C ALA A 148 0.82 -3.29 -55.87
N GLN A 149 1.58 -2.21 -55.65
CA GLN A 149 2.38 -1.94 -54.46
C GLN A 149 1.49 -1.61 -53.26
N LEU A 150 0.38 -0.89 -53.46
CA LEU A 150 -0.62 -0.66 -52.40
C LEU A 150 -1.26 -1.98 -51.94
N ASN A 151 -1.66 -2.84 -52.88
CA ASN A 151 -2.19 -4.18 -52.56
C ASN A 151 -1.13 -5.08 -51.92
N ALA A 152 0.13 -5.05 -52.38
CA ALA A 152 1.22 -5.81 -51.77
C ALA A 152 1.51 -5.35 -50.33
N ASN A 153 1.52 -4.03 -50.09
CA ASN A 153 1.68 -3.46 -48.76
C ASN A 153 0.50 -3.83 -47.85
N PHE A 154 -0.76 -3.70 -48.29
CA PHE A 154 -1.91 -4.11 -47.49
C PHE A 154 -1.94 -5.61 -47.20
N SER A 155 -1.56 -6.47 -48.15
CA SER A 155 -1.41 -7.91 -47.91
C SER A 155 -0.34 -8.18 -46.84
N LYS A 156 0.80 -7.50 -46.93
CA LYS A 156 1.90 -7.62 -45.96
C LYS A 156 1.54 -7.09 -44.58
N GLU A 157 0.89 -5.93 -44.48
CA GLU A 157 0.38 -5.36 -43.23
C GLU A 157 -0.66 -6.28 -42.57
N LEU A 158 -1.51 -6.94 -43.38
CA LEU A 158 -2.48 -7.92 -42.93
C LEU A 158 -1.82 -9.22 -42.45
N GLU A 159 -0.80 -9.72 -43.15
CA GLU A 159 0.01 -10.87 -42.70
C GLU A 159 0.77 -10.56 -41.41
N GLU A 160 1.38 -9.37 -41.29
CA GLU A 160 2.10 -8.92 -40.10
C GLU A 160 1.15 -8.74 -38.90
N ALA A 161 -0.03 -8.16 -39.10
CA ALA A 161 -1.06 -8.04 -38.06
C ALA A 161 -1.64 -9.41 -37.64
N GLN A 162 -1.80 -10.36 -38.57
CA GLN A 162 -2.21 -11.73 -38.23
C GLN A 162 -1.12 -12.48 -37.45
N ALA A 163 0.15 -12.30 -37.81
CA ALA A 163 1.27 -12.88 -37.10
C ALA A 163 1.39 -12.30 -35.68
N GLU A 164 1.25 -10.98 -35.50
CA GLU A 164 1.24 -10.35 -34.16
C GLU A 164 0.04 -10.82 -33.32
N LEU A 165 -1.13 -10.97 -33.92
CA LEU A 165 -2.33 -11.48 -33.23
C LEU A 165 -2.11 -12.92 -32.72
N GLU A 166 -1.54 -13.82 -33.53
CA GLU A 166 -1.31 -15.20 -33.09
C GLU A 166 -0.11 -15.31 -32.12
N ILE A 167 0.91 -14.45 -32.23
CA ILE A 167 2.00 -14.34 -31.24
C ILE A 167 1.45 -13.85 -29.89
N THR A 168 0.65 -12.79 -29.88
CA THR A 168 0.07 -12.21 -28.65
C THR A 168 -0.93 -13.17 -28.01
N ARG A 169 -1.77 -13.84 -28.80
CA ARG A 169 -2.62 -14.95 -28.35
C ARG A 169 -1.81 -16.08 -27.75
N SER A 170 -0.77 -16.55 -28.44
CA SER A 170 0.12 -17.62 -27.95
C SER A 170 0.89 -17.23 -26.69
N ARG A 171 1.10 -15.93 -26.43
CA ARG A 171 1.62 -15.44 -25.14
C ARG A 171 0.53 -15.50 -24.06
N VAL A 172 -0.65 -14.92 -24.31
CA VAL A 172 -1.78 -14.95 -23.36
C VAL A 172 -2.16 -16.38 -22.98
N ASP A 173 -2.24 -17.32 -23.93
CA ASP A 173 -2.53 -18.74 -23.68
C ASP A 173 -1.47 -19.45 -22.83
N LYS A 174 -0.23 -18.95 -22.76
CA LYS A 174 0.83 -19.45 -21.87
C LYS A 174 0.69 -18.83 -20.49
N ASP A 175 0.52 -17.51 -20.43
CA ASP A 175 0.36 -16.75 -19.18
C ASP A 175 -0.88 -17.22 -18.40
N LEU A 176 -1.99 -17.49 -19.10
CA LEU A 176 -3.23 -18.02 -18.54
C LEU A 176 -3.00 -19.41 -17.92
N LYS A 177 -2.31 -20.33 -18.61
CA LYS A 177 -1.96 -21.67 -18.08
C LYS A 177 -1.00 -21.62 -16.89
N VAL A 178 -0.10 -20.64 -16.85
CA VAL A 178 0.76 -20.39 -15.68
C VAL A 178 -0.10 -19.92 -14.50
N LEU A 179 -1.06 -19.02 -14.74
CA LEU A 179 -1.96 -18.50 -13.71
C LEU A 179 -2.92 -19.57 -13.19
N GLU A 180 -3.52 -20.40 -14.06
CA GLU A 180 -4.32 -21.57 -13.69
C GLU A 180 -3.54 -22.51 -12.75
N LYS A 181 -2.27 -22.80 -13.09
CA LYS A 181 -1.40 -23.64 -12.27
C LYS A 181 -1.09 -23.00 -10.91
N GLN A 182 -0.89 -21.68 -10.86
CA GLN A 182 -0.68 -20.96 -9.60
C GLN A 182 -1.93 -20.97 -8.72
N VAL A 183 -3.13 -20.78 -9.29
CA VAL A 183 -4.41 -20.89 -8.56
C VAL A 183 -4.57 -22.31 -8.00
N ALA A 184 -4.33 -23.35 -8.80
CA ALA A 184 -4.45 -24.74 -8.36
C ALA A 184 -3.47 -25.11 -7.22
N ASP A 185 -2.24 -24.59 -7.25
CA ASP A 185 -1.23 -24.75 -6.17
C ASP A 185 -1.64 -24.00 -4.89
N VAL A 186 -2.16 -22.77 -5.01
CA VAL A 186 -2.70 -22.01 -3.87
C VAL A 186 -3.92 -22.71 -3.26
N ASP A 187 -4.85 -23.23 -4.06
CA ASP A 187 -6.01 -23.99 -3.60
C ASP A 187 -5.62 -25.30 -2.90
N ALA A 188 -4.61 -26.00 -3.40
CA ALA A 188 -4.08 -27.21 -2.77
C ALA A 188 -3.46 -26.90 -1.40
N ARG A 189 -2.66 -25.83 -1.29
CA ARG A 189 -2.09 -25.35 -0.03
C ARG A 189 -3.19 -24.88 0.94
N LEU A 190 -4.20 -24.18 0.45
CA LEU A 190 -5.33 -23.71 1.27
C LEU A 190 -6.10 -24.90 1.87
N LYS A 191 -6.41 -25.92 1.08
CA LYS A 191 -7.05 -27.17 1.56
C LYS A 191 -6.19 -27.88 2.59
N ALA A 192 -4.89 -28.06 2.33
CA ALA A 192 -3.97 -28.66 3.30
C ALA A 192 -3.96 -27.91 4.65
N ARG A 193 -3.89 -26.56 4.63
CA ARG A 193 -3.97 -25.75 5.86
C ARG A 193 -5.35 -25.80 6.53
N GLN A 194 -6.44 -25.94 5.78
CA GLN A 194 -7.78 -26.13 6.34
C GLN A 194 -7.95 -27.50 7.01
N ASP A 195 -7.33 -28.55 6.47
CA ASP A 195 -7.34 -29.89 7.07
C ASP A 195 -6.43 -29.96 8.31
N GLU A 196 -5.24 -29.34 8.28
CA GLU A 196 -4.40 -29.12 9.47
C GLU A 196 -5.17 -28.37 10.58
N LEU A 197 -5.86 -27.28 10.23
CA LEU A 197 -6.68 -26.51 11.16
C LEU A 197 -7.83 -27.36 11.73
N ARG A 198 -8.45 -28.23 10.93
CA ARG A 198 -9.50 -29.15 11.39
C ARG A 198 -8.95 -30.18 12.38
N VAL A 199 -7.77 -30.74 12.13
CA VAL A 199 -7.08 -31.65 13.06
C VAL A 199 -6.72 -30.91 14.36
N LEU A 200 -6.11 -29.73 14.27
CA LEU A 200 -5.72 -28.94 15.43
C LEU A 200 -6.93 -28.51 16.29
N ASN A 201 -8.03 -28.11 15.67
CA ASN A 201 -9.24 -27.75 16.41
C ASN A 201 -9.95 -28.98 17.00
N SER A 202 -9.92 -30.14 16.31
CA SER A 202 -10.40 -31.41 16.90
C SER A 202 -9.54 -31.84 18.09
N TYR A 203 -8.23 -31.62 18.06
CA TYR A 203 -7.36 -31.84 19.22
C TYR A 203 -7.71 -30.88 20.36
N LYS A 204 -7.78 -29.57 20.09
CA LYS A 204 -8.11 -28.52 21.06
C LYS A 204 -9.46 -28.73 21.77
N ASP A 205 -10.49 -29.14 21.04
CA ASP A 205 -11.86 -29.19 21.55
C ASP A 205 -12.27 -30.57 22.08
N LYS A 206 -11.55 -31.65 21.73
CA LYS A 206 -11.89 -33.03 22.15
C LYS A 206 -10.80 -33.73 22.94
N GLU A 207 -9.58 -33.80 22.40
CA GLU A 207 -8.50 -34.57 23.05
C GLU A 207 -7.86 -33.81 24.21
N TYR A 208 -7.57 -32.52 24.01
CA TYR A 208 -6.88 -31.70 25.01
C TYR A 208 -7.66 -31.58 26.32
N PRO A 209 -8.99 -31.36 26.35
CA PRO A 209 -9.74 -31.31 27.60
C PRO A 209 -9.74 -32.66 28.35
N VAL A 210 -9.82 -33.77 27.62
CA VAL A 210 -9.75 -35.13 28.21
C VAL A 210 -8.36 -35.42 28.77
N LYS A 211 -7.30 -35.06 28.04
CA LYS A 211 -5.91 -35.20 28.49
C LYS A 211 -5.61 -34.30 29.69
N ALA A 212 -6.09 -33.06 29.70
CA ALA A 212 -5.98 -32.15 30.83
C ALA A 212 -6.74 -32.68 32.07
N MET A 213 -7.97 -33.18 31.90
CA MET A 213 -8.72 -33.81 32.98
C MET A 213 -7.98 -35.02 33.56
N MET A 214 -7.44 -35.90 32.69
CA MET A 214 -6.64 -37.06 33.11
C MET A 214 -5.40 -36.64 33.90
N ILE A 215 -4.67 -35.62 33.47
CA ILE A 215 -3.53 -35.04 34.22
C ILE A 215 -4.00 -34.53 35.59
N THR A 216 -5.10 -33.77 35.67
CA THR A 216 -5.59 -33.26 36.97
C THR A 216 -6.10 -34.36 37.90
N ASN A 217 -6.54 -35.50 37.37
CA ASN A 217 -6.92 -36.66 38.18
C ASN A 217 -5.68 -37.40 38.71
N LEU A 218 -4.67 -37.64 37.87
CA LEU A 218 -3.38 -38.20 38.29
C LEU A 218 -2.67 -37.32 39.33
N MET A 219 -2.75 -36.00 39.21
CA MET A 219 -2.22 -35.07 40.22
C MET A 219 -2.93 -35.19 41.58
N LYS A 220 -4.26 -35.41 41.59
CA LYS A 220 -5.02 -35.66 42.83
C LYS A 220 -4.69 -37.02 43.43
N GLU A 221 -4.49 -38.04 42.60
CA GLU A 221 -4.09 -39.39 43.02
C GLU A 221 -2.70 -39.37 43.67
N ILE A 222 -1.73 -38.69 43.05
CA ILE A 222 -0.39 -38.46 43.62
C ILE A 222 -0.47 -37.73 44.97
N GLU A 223 -1.25 -36.65 45.07
CA GLU A 223 -1.38 -35.90 46.32
C GLU A 223 -2.11 -36.70 47.42
N SER A 224 -3.10 -37.52 47.04
CA SER A 224 -3.80 -38.43 47.96
C SER A 224 -2.88 -39.53 48.50
N VAL A 225 -2.04 -40.13 47.64
CA VAL A 225 -1.04 -41.14 48.06
C VAL A 225 0.05 -40.50 48.91
N LYS A 226 0.50 -39.29 48.56
CA LYS A 226 1.47 -38.52 49.35
C LYS A 226 0.94 -38.20 50.75
N ASN A 227 -0.33 -37.81 50.88
CA ASN A 227 -0.93 -37.51 52.17
C ASN A 227 -1.14 -38.78 53.00
N SER A 228 -1.63 -39.88 52.41
CA SER A 228 -1.70 -41.19 53.08
C SER A 228 -0.33 -41.65 53.59
N ASN A 229 0.73 -41.54 52.77
CA ASN A 229 2.08 -41.88 53.19
C ASN A 229 2.60 -40.95 54.30
N GLN A 230 2.20 -39.68 54.32
CA GLN A 230 2.57 -38.74 55.39
C GLN A 230 1.91 -39.15 56.71
N GLU A 231 0.61 -39.48 56.68
CA GLU A 231 -0.15 -40.02 57.80
C GLU A 231 0.49 -41.33 58.31
N ASP A 232 0.79 -42.28 57.42
CA ASP A 232 1.51 -43.53 57.74
C ASP A 232 2.87 -43.26 58.42
N THR A 233 3.65 -42.27 57.96
CA THR A 233 4.94 -41.93 58.58
C THR A 233 4.78 -41.28 59.95
N GLU A 234 3.76 -40.45 60.16
CA GLU A 234 3.49 -39.84 61.47
C GLU A 234 3.00 -40.87 62.49
N GLU A 235 2.17 -41.84 62.08
CA GLU A 235 1.81 -42.98 62.94
C GLU A 235 3.03 -43.85 63.28
N LEU A 236 3.89 -44.16 62.31
CA LEU A 236 5.12 -44.92 62.54
C LEU A 236 6.09 -44.18 63.48
N GLU A 237 6.30 -42.88 63.31
CA GLU A 237 7.09 -42.07 64.24
C GLU A 237 6.47 -42.04 65.64
N HIS A 238 5.14 -41.96 65.76
CA HIS A 238 4.46 -42.02 67.06
C HIS A 238 4.67 -43.37 67.76
N ILE A 239 4.57 -44.48 67.02
CA ILE A 239 4.84 -45.84 67.51
C ILE A 239 6.31 -45.97 67.94
N ILE A 240 7.26 -45.54 67.11
CA ILE A 240 8.70 -45.61 67.39
C ILE A 240 9.03 -44.82 68.67
N ASN A 241 8.56 -43.57 68.79
CA ASN A 241 8.79 -42.74 69.97
C ASN A 241 8.13 -43.35 71.23
N THR A 242 6.96 -43.98 71.09
CA THR A 242 6.26 -44.67 72.18
C THR A 242 7.01 -45.91 72.65
N GLU A 243 7.52 -46.75 71.75
CA GLU A 243 8.32 -47.93 72.11
C GLU A 243 9.67 -47.55 72.69
N ILE A 244 10.40 -46.58 72.11
CA ILE A 244 11.63 -46.03 72.70
C ILE A 244 11.35 -45.53 74.12
N GLY A 245 10.25 -44.80 74.31
CA GLY A 245 9.82 -44.32 75.63
C GLY A 245 9.45 -45.43 76.63
N LYS A 246 9.02 -46.61 76.17
CA LYS A 246 8.81 -47.80 77.01
C LYS A 246 10.14 -48.48 77.35
N TYR A 247 10.99 -48.75 76.35
CA TYR A 247 12.30 -49.37 76.53
C TYR A 247 13.20 -48.55 77.46
N GLU A 248 13.20 -47.21 77.35
CA GLU A 248 13.96 -46.34 78.23
C GLU A 248 13.47 -46.43 79.69
N LYS A 249 12.15 -46.38 79.91
CA LYS A 249 11.55 -46.49 81.26
C LYS A 249 11.87 -47.83 81.91
N GLU A 250 11.72 -48.94 81.18
CA GLU A 250 12.01 -50.27 81.72
C GLU A 250 13.53 -50.48 81.90
N ARG A 251 14.38 -49.94 81.02
CA ARG A 251 15.85 -49.94 81.21
C ARG A 251 16.26 -49.17 82.46
N ILE A 252 15.72 -47.97 82.68
CA ILE A 252 15.97 -47.18 83.90
C ILE A 252 15.48 -47.94 85.12
N ARG A 253 14.28 -48.51 85.08
CA ARG A 253 13.71 -49.31 86.17
C ARG A 253 14.58 -50.51 86.52
N VAL A 254 14.90 -51.37 85.56
CA VAL A 254 15.75 -52.56 85.77
C VAL A 254 17.14 -52.16 86.25
N THR A 255 17.72 -51.07 85.74
CA THR A 255 19.01 -50.53 86.20
C THR A 255 18.94 -50.04 87.65
N ASN A 256 17.86 -49.35 88.03
CA ASN A 256 17.62 -48.90 89.40
C ASN A 256 17.37 -50.07 90.35
N ASP A 257 16.57 -51.06 89.95
CA ASP A 257 16.25 -52.24 90.75
C ASP A 257 17.50 -53.13 90.97
N ILE A 258 18.34 -53.32 89.94
CA ILE A 258 19.64 -54.01 90.07
C ILE A 258 20.57 -53.21 91.00
N THR A 259 20.72 -51.89 90.76
CA THR A 259 21.58 -51.02 91.58
C THR A 259 21.12 -51.00 93.03
N ARG A 260 19.81 -50.96 93.26
CA ARG A 260 19.19 -51.05 94.59
C ARG A 260 19.50 -52.39 95.25
N ASN A 261 19.27 -53.51 94.58
CA ASN A 261 19.51 -54.83 95.16
C ASN A 261 21.01 -55.01 95.53
N VAL A 262 21.92 -54.62 94.64
CA VAL A 262 23.37 -54.68 94.88
C VAL A 262 23.80 -53.74 96.02
N THR A 263 23.20 -52.55 96.14
CA THR A 263 23.51 -51.65 97.26
C THR A 263 22.87 -52.10 98.58
N GLU A 264 21.67 -52.67 98.57
CA GLU A 264 21.04 -53.28 99.77
C GLU A 264 21.81 -54.51 100.25
N GLU A 265 22.33 -55.35 99.35
CA GLU A 265 23.21 -56.48 99.69
C GLU A 265 24.55 -56.00 100.28
N ALA A 266 25.25 -55.08 99.58
CA ALA A 266 26.52 -54.52 100.05
C ALA A 266 26.37 -53.76 101.37
N VAL A 267 25.27 -53.03 101.56
CA VAL A 267 24.92 -52.43 102.86
C VAL A 267 24.61 -53.52 103.88
N GLY A 268 23.86 -54.57 103.54
CA GLY A 268 23.60 -55.71 104.41
C GLY A 268 24.88 -56.23 105.09
N LEU A 269 25.92 -56.48 104.28
CA LEU A 269 27.24 -56.96 104.70
C LEU A 269 28.08 -55.95 105.52
N MET A 270 27.77 -54.65 105.52
CA MET A 270 28.54 -53.66 106.29
C MET A 270 28.27 -53.74 107.80
N HIS A 271 29.34 -53.59 108.60
CA HIS A 271 29.28 -53.55 110.07
C HIS A 271 28.42 -52.36 110.58
N PRO A 272 27.59 -52.52 111.63
CA PRO A 272 26.67 -51.47 112.11
C PRO A 272 27.32 -50.11 112.36
N SER A 273 28.44 -50.04 113.06
CA SER A 273 29.13 -48.76 113.34
C SER A 273 29.57 -48.01 112.06
N LEU A 274 29.80 -48.70 110.94
CA LEU A 274 30.08 -48.06 109.65
C LEU A 274 28.81 -47.51 108.99
N LYS A 275 27.66 -48.18 109.18
CA LYS A 275 26.34 -47.68 108.77
C LYS A 275 25.97 -46.41 109.53
N ASP A 276 26.17 -46.41 110.85
CA ASP A 276 25.91 -45.25 111.71
C ASP A 276 26.79 -44.06 111.33
N MET A 277 28.09 -44.29 111.09
CA MET A 277 29.02 -43.26 110.62
C MET A 277 28.64 -42.73 109.22
N ALA A 278 28.24 -43.61 108.29
CA ALA A 278 27.79 -43.20 106.96
C ALA A 278 26.49 -42.37 107.02
N LEU A 279 25.55 -42.72 107.91
CA LEU A 279 24.32 -41.97 108.16
C LEU A 279 24.61 -40.59 108.77
N GLN A 280 25.48 -40.52 109.78
CA GLN A 280 25.92 -39.25 110.38
C GLN A 280 26.61 -38.35 109.35
N ASN A 281 27.50 -38.90 108.51
CA ASN A 281 28.12 -38.17 107.41
C ASN A 281 27.10 -37.66 106.37
N MET A 282 26.05 -38.44 106.08
CA MET A 282 24.98 -38.02 105.17
C MET A 282 24.13 -36.88 105.76
N VAL A 283 23.76 -36.98 107.05
CA VAL A 283 23.03 -35.92 107.76
C VAL A 283 23.86 -34.64 107.85
N MET A 284 25.12 -34.74 108.27
CA MET A 284 26.04 -33.60 108.33
C MET A 284 26.24 -32.95 106.94
N LYS A 285 26.35 -33.75 105.87
CA LYS A 285 26.40 -33.22 104.49
C LYS A 285 25.12 -32.47 104.13
N LYS A 286 23.94 -32.95 104.53
CA LYS A 286 22.66 -32.27 104.27
C LYS A 286 22.53 -30.97 105.07
N GLU A 287 23.01 -30.93 106.30
CA GLU A 287 23.06 -29.71 107.11
C GLU A 287 24.00 -28.66 106.50
N ILE A 288 25.17 -29.09 106.01
CA ILE A 288 26.11 -28.24 105.25
C ILE A 288 25.47 -27.73 103.94
N GLU A 289 24.73 -28.58 103.21
CA GLU A 289 23.97 -28.15 102.03
C GLU A 289 22.84 -27.17 102.35
N PHE A 290 22.22 -27.26 103.53
CA PHE A 290 21.19 -26.33 104.01
C PHE A 290 21.79 -24.98 104.41
N HIS A 291 22.72 -24.96 105.37
CA HIS A 291 23.39 -23.73 105.81
C HIS A 291 24.14 -23.02 104.68
N LYS A 292 24.65 -23.75 103.67
CA LYS A 292 25.27 -23.12 102.49
C LYS A 292 24.26 -22.32 101.65
N LYS A 293 23.00 -22.78 101.54
CA LYS A 293 21.92 -22.01 100.86
C LYS A 293 21.49 -20.82 101.69
N GLU A 294 21.29 -21.04 103.00
CA GLU A 294 20.94 -19.99 103.96
C GLU A 294 21.99 -18.87 103.99
N GLN A 295 23.29 -19.22 104.03
CA GLN A 295 24.38 -18.26 103.99
C GLN A 295 24.49 -17.50 102.65
N VAL A 296 24.06 -18.10 101.53
CA VAL A 296 23.96 -17.38 100.24
C VAL A 296 22.82 -16.36 100.30
N ALA A 297 21.62 -16.78 100.71
CA ALA A 297 20.47 -15.89 100.85
C ALA A 297 20.72 -14.74 101.84
N LEU A 298 21.40 -14.99 102.97
CA LEU A 298 21.80 -13.97 103.95
C LEU A 298 22.86 -13.01 103.40
N ARG A 299 23.79 -13.46 102.55
CA ARG A 299 24.74 -12.57 101.85
C ARG A 299 24.02 -11.70 100.83
N GLU A 300 23.08 -12.25 100.06
CA GLU A 300 22.28 -11.51 99.09
C GLU A 300 21.41 -10.46 99.78
N ALA A 301 20.76 -10.81 100.90
CA ALA A 301 20.00 -9.87 101.72
C ALA A 301 20.87 -8.77 102.34
N ASN A 302 22.03 -9.11 102.93
CA ASN A 302 22.97 -8.12 103.44
C ASN A 302 23.48 -7.20 102.34
N HIS A 303 23.79 -7.72 101.15
CA HIS A 303 24.27 -6.89 100.04
C HIS A 303 23.17 -5.96 99.48
N ALA A 304 21.91 -6.40 99.50
CA ALA A 304 20.77 -5.53 99.19
C ALA A 304 20.62 -4.39 100.22
N LEU A 305 20.75 -4.70 101.53
CA LEU A 305 20.72 -3.72 102.62
C LEU A 305 21.91 -2.76 102.58
N GLU A 306 23.12 -3.26 102.32
CA GLU A 306 24.31 -2.43 102.05
C GLU A 306 24.03 -1.47 100.89
N SER A 307 23.50 -1.97 99.78
CA SER A 307 23.13 -1.14 98.61
C SER A 307 22.01 -0.13 98.91
N GLU A 308 21.13 -0.40 99.87
CA GLU A 308 20.08 0.54 100.30
C GLU A 308 20.65 1.62 101.23
N VAL A 309 21.47 1.24 102.21
CA VAL A 309 22.23 2.17 103.06
C VAL A 309 23.13 3.07 102.23
N ASP A 310 23.81 2.52 101.23
CA ASP A 310 24.71 3.29 100.36
C ASP A 310 23.95 4.29 99.48
N LYS A 311 22.72 3.97 99.04
CA LYS A 311 21.80 4.95 98.41
C LYS A 311 21.39 6.04 99.39
N MET A 312 20.94 5.67 100.59
CA MET A 312 20.56 6.63 101.64
C MET A 312 21.71 7.54 102.08
N LEU A 313 22.96 7.08 102.04
CA LEU A 313 24.15 7.91 102.33
C LEU A 313 24.55 8.83 101.16
N ARG A 314 24.26 8.43 99.92
CA ARG A 314 24.51 9.24 98.70
C ARG A 314 23.43 10.29 98.48
N ASP A 315 22.19 10.05 98.92
CA ASP A 315 21.08 10.99 98.78
C ASP A 315 21.27 12.24 99.69
N PRO A 316 21.32 13.47 99.13
CA PRO A 316 21.51 14.68 99.94
C PRO A 316 20.28 15.03 100.80
N LYS A 317 19.15 14.34 100.61
CA LYS A 317 17.92 14.49 101.40
C LYS A 317 17.95 13.75 102.74
N THR A 318 18.87 12.81 102.93
CA THR A 318 19.04 12.03 104.18
C THR A 318 20.17 12.57 105.04
N ASN A 319 21.00 13.48 104.51
CA ASN A 319 22.02 14.19 105.28
C ASN A 319 21.39 15.31 106.14
N ILE A 320 20.97 14.93 107.34
CA ILE A 320 20.27 15.79 108.30
C ILE A 320 21.05 17.09 108.63
N ARG A 321 22.39 17.09 108.52
CA ARG A 321 23.22 18.29 108.74
C ARG A 321 23.07 19.30 107.60
N LEU A 322 23.00 18.87 106.35
CA LEU A 322 22.71 19.77 105.22
C LEU A 322 21.25 20.27 105.25
N GLN A 323 20.31 19.45 105.73
CA GLN A 323 18.90 19.87 105.82
C GLN A 323 18.63 20.85 106.96
N MET A 324 19.18 20.66 108.16
CA MET A 324 18.97 21.59 109.27
C MET A 324 19.78 22.88 109.15
N PHE A 325 20.95 22.85 108.48
CA PHE A 325 21.89 23.98 108.45
C PHE A 325 22.41 24.32 107.04
N PRO A 326 21.54 24.54 106.04
CA PRO A 326 21.95 24.84 104.67
C PRO A 326 22.81 26.11 104.56
N GLU A 327 22.58 27.11 105.42
CA GLU A 327 23.36 28.36 105.43
C GLU A 327 24.78 28.22 106.00
N PHE A 328 25.07 27.17 106.77
CA PHE A 328 26.42 26.86 107.27
C PHE A 328 27.24 25.98 106.31
N PHE A 329 26.59 25.33 105.34
CA PHE A 329 27.24 24.53 104.30
C PHE A 329 26.94 25.02 102.88
N PRO A 330 27.09 26.33 102.56
CA PRO A 330 26.93 26.81 101.20
C PRO A 330 28.05 26.26 100.32
N ASN A 331 27.72 25.85 99.09
CA ASN A 331 28.67 25.33 98.09
C ASN A 331 29.58 26.43 97.50
N ARG A 332 30.29 27.18 98.35
CA ARG A 332 31.27 28.19 97.95
C ARG A 332 32.56 27.50 97.52
N THR A 333 33.04 27.82 96.34
CA THR A 333 34.37 27.44 95.87
C THR A 333 35.42 27.99 96.84
N LYS A 334 36.29 27.11 97.36
CA LYS A 334 37.32 27.50 98.32
C LYS A 334 38.36 28.39 97.60
N CYS A 335 38.73 29.49 98.26
CA CYS A 335 39.83 30.34 97.81
C CYS A 335 41.13 29.51 97.68
N THR A 336 41.78 29.57 96.53
CA THR A 336 43.09 28.95 96.29
C THR A 336 44.23 29.86 96.75
N PRO A 337 45.43 29.34 97.05
CA PRO A 337 46.50 30.13 97.66
C PRO A 337 46.96 31.35 96.84
N ASP A 338 46.92 31.26 95.51
CA ASP A 338 47.41 32.30 94.60
C ASP A 338 46.35 33.38 94.27
N MET A 339 45.29 33.51 95.08
CA MET A 339 44.23 34.51 94.87
C MET A 339 44.49 35.73 95.75
N ASP A 340 44.97 36.83 95.15
CA ASP A 340 45.35 38.06 95.87
C ASP A 340 44.18 38.62 96.71
N VAL A 341 44.39 38.68 98.02
CA VAL A 341 43.38 39.15 98.98
C VAL A 341 43.51 40.65 99.20
N VAL A 342 42.69 41.42 98.49
CA VAL A 342 42.56 42.86 98.75
C VAL A 342 41.80 43.10 100.06
N LEU A 343 42.51 43.52 101.09
CA LEU A 343 41.94 43.86 102.41
C LEU A 343 41.55 45.34 102.46
N ASP A 344 40.25 45.60 102.54
CA ASP A 344 39.70 46.95 102.63
C ASP A 344 39.80 47.51 104.06
N ILE A 345 40.87 48.26 104.32
CA ILE A 345 41.19 48.84 105.64
C ILE A 345 41.19 50.38 105.54
N PRO A 346 40.20 51.08 106.12
CA PRO A 346 40.12 52.54 106.06
C PRO A 346 41.29 53.24 106.76
N THR A 347 41.90 54.22 106.10
CA THR A 347 42.95 55.07 106.67
C THR A 347 42.37 56.41 107.17
N GLN A 348 42.71 56.79 108.41
CA GLN A 348 42.24 58.05 108.99
C GLN A 348 43.11 59.23 108.53
N GLN A 349 42.52 60.13 107.74
CA GLN A 349 43.04 61.49 107.56
C GLN A 349 42.62 62.35 108.76
N TRP A 350 43.58 63.01 109.39
CA TRP A 350 43.33 63.95 110.48
C TRP A 350 43.13 65.36 109.91
N LEU A 351 42.10 66.08 110.38
CA LEU A 351 41.70 67.37 109.83
C LEU A 351 42.64 68.52 110.29
N PRO A 352 42.85 69.55 109.45
CA PRO A 352 43.57 70.77 109.83
C PRO A 352 42.80 71.65 110.82
N ILE A 353 43.50 72.66 111.37
CA ILE A 353 42.95 73.82 112.07
C ILE A 353 42.58 74.90 111.04
#